data_AF-A0A2V6MG53-F1
#
_entry.id   AF-A0A2V6MG53-F1
#
_cell.length_a   1.000
_cell.length_b   1.000
_cell.length_c   1.000
_cell.angle_alpha   90.00
_cell.angle_beta   90.00
_cell.angle_gamma   90.00
#
_symmetry.space_group_name_H-M   'P 1'
#
loop_
_entity.id
_entity.type
_entity.pdbx_description
1 polymer ?
#
loop_
_entity_poly.entity_id
_entity_poly.type
_entity_poly.pdbx_seq_one_letter_code
_entity_poly.pdbx_strand_id
1 'polypeptide(L)'
;MFRSRSIKHARLLIRHAEKLIRYRCDVLSETALADIRHQIEAVERSIKQRDLPGVRENSERLDAQVAEHSPSHREAGWRENCEVILVAIVVAIGVRSYFIQPFKIPTGSMQPTLNGIQGFPYRYQSENEIPVDKKDRYEKRKDGWYFKSYSPNSSPNLLRQVAEFFILGRNYINVVAPEDESVREIVEQKYFFFFTWSRIITDRGTHRVYAPEATLVHDFQVAPGARYQRGQVIARGAIDTGDQVFVDKFSYNFTKPHRGDVFVFRTKHIPMIPE
;
A
#
# COMPACT_ATOMS: atom_id res chain seq x y z
N MET A 1 9.95 -46.22 7.54
CA MET A 1 10.32 -46.14 8.98
C MET A 1 10.71 -44.70 9.31
N PHE A 2 9.86 -43.97 10.03
CA PHE A 2 10.11 -42.56 10.37
C PHE A 2 11.27 -42.46 11.38
N ARG A 3 12.40 -41.89 10.98
CA ARG A 3 13.53 -41.60 11.89
C ARG A 3 13.10 -40.55 12.92
N SER A 4 13.43 -40.77 14.19
CA SER A 4 13.18 -39.82 15.29
C SER A 4 13.69 -38.41 14.94
N ARG A 5 12.90 -37.37 15.30
CA ARG A 5 13.22 -35.95 15.06
C ARG A 5 14.61 -35.59 15.60
N SER A 6 14.99 -36.09 16.78
CA SER A 6 16.31 -35.87 17.38
C SER A 6 17.45 -36.39 16.50
N ILE A 7 17.30 -37.57 15.92
CA ILE A 7 18.33 -38.17 15.05
C ILE A 7 18.46 -37.40 13.74
N LYS A 8 17.36 -36.81 13.22
CA LYS A 8 17.42 -35.95 12.03
C LYS A 8 18.19 -34.66 12.33
N HIS A 9 17.89 -34.00 13.45
CA HIS A 9 18.61 -32.79 13.87
C HIS A 9 20.09 -33.07 14.13
N ALA A 10 20.43 -34.15 14.83
CA ALA A 10 21.82 -34.51 15.10
C ALA A 10 22.64 -34.74 13.80
N ARG A 11 22.06 -35.42 12.80
CA ARG A 11 22.72 -35.58 11.49
C ARG A 11 22.86 -34.28 10.71
N LEU A 12 21.90 -33.37 10.82
CA LEU A 12 22.00 -32.04 10.22
C LEU A 12 23.14 -31.26 10.87
N LEU A 13 23.20 -31.28 12.21
CA LEU A 13 24.24 -30.64 13.00
C LEU A 13 25.65 -31.16 12.65
N ILE A 14 25.83 -32.48 12.56
CA ILE A 14 27.11 -33.08 12.11
C ILE A 14 27.55 -32.51 10.76
N ARG A 15 26.63 -32.44 9.77
CA ARG A 15 26.95 -31.85 8.46
C ARG A 15 27.35 -30.38 8.55
N HIS A 16 26.72 -29.61 9.45
CA HIS A 16 27.10 -28.22 9.69
C HIS A 16 28.50 -28.11 10.31
N ALA A 17 28.82 -28.95 11.31
CA ALA A 17 30.12 -29.00 11.95
C ALA A 17 31.23 -29.41 10.97
N GLU A 18 31.00 -30.44 10.14
CA GLU A 18 31.92 -30.84 9.07
C GLU A 18 32.15 -29.71 8.05
N LYS A 19 31.10 -28.97 7.70
CA LYS A 19 31.20 -27.82 6.79
C LYS A 19 32.01 -26.68 7.43
N LEU A 20 31.82 -26.41 8.71
CA LEU A 20 32.61 -25.43 9.46
C LEU A 20 34.10 -25.78 9.42
N ILE A 21 34.44 -27.04 9.75
CA ILE A 21 35.82 -27.54 9.70
C ILE A 21 36.42 -27.31 8.30
N ARG A 22 35.69 -27.65 7.24
CA ARG A 22 36.18 -27.47 5.85
C ARG A 22 36.39 -25.99 5.50
N TYR A 23 35.56 -25.10 6.00
CA TYR A 23 35.58 -23.67 5.63
C TYR A 23 36.53 -22.83 6.49
N ARG A 24 36.86 -23.29 7.70
CA ARG A 24 37.72 -22.55 8.65
C ARG A 24 38.92 -23.36 9.13
N CYS A 25 39.30 -24.41 8.41
CA CYS A 25 40.43 -25.28 8.77
C CYS A 25 41.75 -24.50 8.96
N ASP A 26 41.89 -23.40 8.24
CA ASP A 26 43.01 -22.47 8.24
C ASP A 26 43.00 -21.47 9.41
N VAL A 27 41.83 -21.22 10.01
CA VAL A 27 41.63 -20.22 11.09
C VAL A 27 41.46 -20.90 12.45
N LEU A 28 40.99 -22.14 12.50
CA LEU A 28 40.78 -22.89 13.74
C LEU A 28 42.10 -23.39 14.33
N SER A 29 42.25 -23.29 15.65
CA SER A 29 43.37 -23.91 16.36
C SER A 29 43.34 -25.44 16.22
N GLU A 30 44.51 -26.08 16.25
CA GLU A 30 44.61 -27.55 16.16
C GLU A 30 43.83 -28.25 17.28
N THR A 31 43.80 -27.65 18.48
CA THR A 31 43.01 -28.15 19.62
C THR A 31 41.51 -28.07 19.35
N ALA A 32 41.02 -26.93 18.86
CA ALA A 32 39.60 -26.76 18.52
C ALA A 32 39.15 -27.73 17.41
N LEU A 33 40.00 -27.97 16.40
CA LEU A 33 39.73 -28.96 15.35
C LEU A 33 39.60 -30.38 15.91
N ALA A 34 40.51 -30.77 16.81
CA ALA A 34 40.47 -32.06 17.48
C ALA A 34 39.19 -32.21 18.33
N ASP A 35 38.83 -31.18 19.08
CA ASP A 35 37.66 -31.17 19.96
C ASP A 35 36.35 -31.32 19.17
N ILE A 36 36.16 -30.55 18.10
CA ILE A 36 34.96 -30.63 17.25
C ILE A 36 34.86 -32.01 16.58
N ARG A 37 35.98 -32.56 16.08
CA ARG A 37 36.01 -33.91 15.47
C ARG A 37 35.65 -34.99 16.50
N HIS A 38 36.24 -34.93 17.69
CA HIS A 38 35.93 -35.85 18.77
C HIS A 38 34.44 -35.80 19.14
N GLN A 39 33.86 -34.60 19.17
CA GLN A 39 32.45 -34.43 19.50
C GLN A 39 31.51 -34.89 18.37
N ILE A 40 31.88 -34.73 17.10
CA ILE A 40 31.18 -35.36 15.96
C ILE A 40 31.12 -36.89 16.14
N GLU A 41 32.26 -37.52 16.44
CA GLU A 41 32.33 -38.96 16.66
C GLU A 41 31.50 -39.41 17.87
N ALA A 42 31.41 -38.60 18.92
CA ALA A 42 30.55 -38.88 20.08
C ALA A 42 29.06 -38.89 19.70
N VAL A 43 28.61 -37.92 18.91
CA VAL A 43 27.23 -37.87 18.38
C VAL A 43 26.94 -39.06 17.47
N GLU A 44 27.87 -39.40 16.57
CA GLU A 44 27.74 -40.57 15.68
C GLU A 44 27.64 -41.89 16.45
N ARG A 45 28.46 -42.05 17.51
CA ARG A 45 28.41 -43.20 18.41
C ARG A 45 27.06 -43.32 19.11
N SER A 46 26.53 -42.22 19.67
CA SER A 46 25.19 -42.23 20.30
C SER A 46 24.08 -42.55 19.30
N ILE A 47 24.17 -42.07 18.05
CA ILE A 47 23.22 -42.44 16.98
C ILE A 47 23.30 -43.94 16.67
N LYS A 48 24.51 -44.50 16.59
CA LYS A 48 24.73 -45.93 16.30
C LYS A 48 24.21 -46.83 17.42
N GLN A 49 24.41 -46.43 18.67
CA GLN A 49 23.94 -47.14 19.87
C GLN A 49 22.43 -46.94 20.15
N ARG A 50 21.75 -46.08 19.38
CA ARG A 50 20.33 -45.71 19.56
C ARG A 50 20.02 -45.10 20.94
N ASP A 51 21.02 -44.47 21.56
CA ASP A 51 20.90 -43.78 22.84
C ASP A 51 20.32 -42.37 22.64
N LEU A 52 19.00 -42.23 22.74
CA LEU A 52 18.31 -40.95 22.50
C LEU A 52 18.71 -39.83 23.49
N PRO A 53 18.82 -40.09 24.82
CA PRO A 53 19.39 -39.13 25.76
C PRO A 53 20.80 -38.67 25.36
N GLY A 54 21.71 -39.60 25.08
CA GLY A 54 23.08 -39.27 24.67
C GLY A 54 23.15 -38.50 23.35
N VAL A 55 22.26 -38.79 22.39
CA VAL A 55 22.17 -38.02 21.14
C VAL A 55 21.82 -36.56 21.41
N ARG A 56 20.92 -36.27 22.37
CA ARG A 56 20.55 -34.89 22.70
C ARG A 56 21.71 -34.16 23.37
N GLU A 57 22.25 -34.72 24.44
CA GLU A 57 23.34 -34.12 25.21
C GLU A 57 24.59 -33.88 24.35
N ASN A 58 24.99 -34.87 23.53
CA ASN A 58 26.15 -34.72 22.67
C ASN A 58 25.90 -33.74 21.51
N SER A 59 24.66 -33.63 21.03
CA SER A 59 24.29 -32.64 20.00
C SER A 59 24.32 -31.23 20.56
N GLU A 60 23.85 -31.02 21.80
CA GLU A 60 23.91 -29.71 22.48
C GLU A 60 25.35 -29.27 22.71
N ARG A 61 26.23 -30.18 23.13
CA ARG A 61 27.68 -29.90 23.26
C ARG A 61 28.34 -29.56 21.93
N LEU A 62 28.01 -30.31 20.87
CA LEU A 62 28.54 -30.03 19.53
C LEU A 62 28.05 -28.67 19.01
N ASP A 63 26.79 -28.32 19.25
CA ASP A 63 26.22 -27.03 18.86
C ASP A 63 26.93 -25.87 19.59
N ALA A 64 27.19 -26.02 20.89
CA ALA A 64 27.93 -25.03 21.68
C ALA A 64 29.35 -24.80 21.15
N GLN A 65 30.10 -25.87 20.85
CA GLN A 65 31.45 -25.78 20.28
C GLN A 65 31.45 -25.16 18.87
N VAL A 66 30.46 -25.52 18.03
CA VAL A 66 30.32 -24.94 16.69
C VAL A 66 29.94 -23.46 16.75
N ALA A 67 29.08 -23.06 17.70
CA ALA A 67 28.65 -21.69 17.88
C ALA A 67 29.80 -20.78 18.34
N GLU A 68 30.69 -21.26 19.23
CA GLU A 68 31.88 -20.52 19.67
C GLU A 68 32.79 -20.14 18.50
N HIS A 69 32.94 -21.05 17.54
CA HIS A 69 33.81 -20.87 16.38
C HIS A 69 33.10 -20.34 15.12
N SER A 70 31.80 -20.10 15.21
CA SER A 70 30.97 -19.56 14.14
C SER A 70 30.16 -18.36 14.63
N PRO A 71 30.81 -17.20 14.87
CA PRO A 71 30.08 -16.00 15.24
C PRO A 71 29.06 -15.67 14.16
N SER A 72 27.78 -15.62 14.53
CA SER A 72 26.75 -15.15 13.63
C SER A 72 27.06 -13.69 13.29
N HIS A 73 27.13 -13.37 11.99
CA HIS A 73 27.27 -11.97 11.59
C HIS A 73 26.00 -11.25 12.05
N ARG A 74 26.17 -10.33 13.01
CA ARG A 74 25.08 -9.61 13.69
C ARG A 74 24.17 -8.84 12.71
N GLU A 75 24.65 -8.60 11.49
CA GLU A 75 24.00 -7.80 10.44
C GLU A 75 23.44 -8.61 9.26
N ALA A 76 23.54 -9.95 9.28
CA ALA A 76 23.15 -10.80 8.14
C ALA A 76 21.68 -10.58 7.73
N GLY A 77 20.75 -10.53 8.69
CA GLY A 77 19.33 -10.37 8.40
C GLY A 77 18.95 -9.01 7.80
N TRP A 78 19.57 -7.92 8.26
CA TRP A 78 19.30 -6.58 7.72
C TRP A 78 19.89 -6.41 6.31
N ARG A 79 21.11 -6.91 6.08
CA ARG A 79 21.77 -6.81 4.77
C ARG A 79 21.01 -7.62 3.70
N GLU A 80 20.59 -8.83 4.04
CA GLU A 80 19.78 -9.68 3.16
C GLU A 80 18.43 -9.01 2.84
N ASN A 81 17.74 -8.46 3.85
CA ASN A 81 16.50 -7.72 3.62
C ASN A 81 16.71 -6.48 2.74
N CYS A 82 17.80 -5.73 2.94
CA CYS A 82 18.13 -4.57 2.11
C CYS A 82 18.38 -4.95 0.66
N GLU A 83 19.13 -6.02 0.41
CA GLU A 83 19.40 -6.52 -0.94
C GLU A 83 18.09 -6.92 -1.62
N VAL A 84 17.24 -7.68 -0.93
CA VAL A 84 15.93 -8.09 -1.45
C VAL A 84 15.03 -6.89 -1.74
N ILE A 85 14.98 -5.91 -0.83
CA ILE A 85 14.20 -4.67 -1.02
C ILE A 85 14.74 -3.88 -2.22
N LEU A 86 16.06 -3.75 -2.36
CA LEU A 86 16.68 -3.05 -3.48
C LEU A 86 16.36 -3.73 -4.81
N VAL A 87 16.51 -5.05 -4.88
CA VAL A 87 16.17 -5.84 -6.08
C VAL A 87 14.68 -5.68 -6.41
N ALA A 88 13.79 -5.76 -5.42
CA ALA A 88 12.36 -5.56 -5.61
C ALA A 88 12.03 -4.16 -6.14
N ILE A 89 12.69 -3.11 -5.63
CA ILE A 89 12.52 -1.72 -6.11
C ILE A 89 12.98 -1.60 -7.57
N VAL A 90 14.16 -2.13 -7.92
CA VAL A 90 14.69 -2.06 -9.29
C VAL A 90 13.77 -2.78 -10.27
N VAL A 91 13.32 -4.00 -9.91
CA VAL A 91 12.36 -4.76 -10.73
C VAL A 91 11.04 -4.00 -10.86
N ALA A 92 10.49 -3.45 -9.77
CA ALA A 92 9.26 -2.68 -9.79
C ALA A 92 9.36 -1.42 -10.66
N ILE A 93 10.50 -0.70 -10.60
CA ILE A 93 10.77 0.46 -11.46
C ILE A 93 10.88 0.03 -12.92
N GLY A 94 11.56 -1.09 -13.22
CA GLY A 94 11.67 -1.63 -14.58
C GLY A 94 10.30 -2.01 -15.16
N VAL A 95 9.51 -2.79 -14.41
CA VAL A 95 8.15 -3.17 -14.81
C VAL A 95 7.28 -1.93 -15.03
N ARG A 96 7.32 -0.97 -14.10
CA ARG A 96 6.56 0.28 -14.19
C ARG A 96 6.96 1.13 -15.40
N SER A 97 8.25 1.13 -15.73
CA SER A 97 8.78 1.97 -16.80
C SER A 97 8.45 1.41 -18.17
N TYR A 98 8.50 0.09 -18.36
CA TYR A 98 8.41 -0.55 -19.67
C TYR A 98 7.11 -1.29 -19.96
N PHE A 99 6.49 -1.92 -18.96
CA PHE A 99 5.36 -2.83 -19.19
C PHE A 99 4.03 -2.24 -18.74
N ILE A 100 3.95 -1.75 -17.51
CA ILE A 100 2.67 -1.40 -16.89
C ILE A 100 2.75 -0.02 -16.24
N GLN A 101 1.84 0.88 -16.59
CA GLN A 101 1.71 2.16 -15.91
C GLN A 101 0.36 2.27 -15.20
N PRO A 102 0.33 2.38 -13.86
CA PRO A 102 -0.91 2.61 -13.14
C PRO A 102 -1.39 4.05 -13.37
N PHE A 103 -2.70 4.18 -13.64
CA PHE A 103 -3.40 5.43 -13.81
C PHE A 103 -4.68 5.45 -12.97
N LYS A 104 -5.11 6.65 -12.62
CA LYS A 104 -6.39 6.92 -11.98
C LYS A 104 -7.19 7.82 -12.91
N ILE A 105 -8.44 7.47 -13.18
CA ILE A 105 -9.30 8.27 -14.04
C ILE A 105 -9.75 9.51 -13.24
N PRO A 106 -9.39 10.74 -13.67
CA PRO A 106 -9.72 11.93 -12.90
C PRO A 106 -11.19 12.34 -13.09
N THR A 107 -11.76 12.13 -14.29
CA THR A 107 -13.06 12.69 -14.70
C THR A 107 -14.08 11.61 -15.07
N GLY A 108 -15.37 11.88 -14.80
CA GLY A 108 -16.48 10.96 -15.08
C GLY A 108 -17.03 10.98 -16.51
N SER A 109 -16.33 11.56 -17.48
CA SER A 109 -16.84 11.68 -18.87
C SER A 109 -17.01 10.34 -19.59
N MET A 110 -16.34 9.29 -19.12
CA MET A 110 -16.39 7.94 -19.69
C MET A 110 -17.43 7.03 -18.99
N GLN A 111 -18.33 7.59 -18.19
CA GLN A 111 -19.39 6.82 -17.54
C GLN A 111 -20.41 6.29 -18.57
N PRO A 112 -21.00 5.11 -18.34
CA PRO A 112 -20.83 4.23 -17.17
C PRO A 112 -19.63 3.26 -17.29
N THR A 113 -18.81 3.36 -18.34
CA THR A 113 -17.72 2.41 -18.63
C THR A 113 -16.53 2.55 -17.70
N LEU A 114 -16.11 3.78 -17.37
CA LEU A 114 -15.06 4.05 -16.38
C LEU A 114 -15.49 5.19 -15.46
N ASN A 115 -15.36 4.97 -14.16
CA ASN A 115 -15.72 5.95 -13.14
C ASN A 115 -14.53 6.82 -12.79
N GLY A 116 -14.67 8.14 -12.98
CA GLY A 116 -13.74 9.12 -12.44
C GLY A 116 -13.92 9.34 -10.94
N ILE A 117 -13.22 10.34 -10.40
CA ILE A 117 -13.39 10.79 -9.02
C ILE A 117 -14.77 11.44 -8.89
N GLN A 118 -15.55 11.01 -7.89
CA GLN A 118 -16.92 11.51 -7.67
C GLN A 118 -17.09 12.06 -6.26
N GLY A 119 -17.60 13.28 -6.16
CA GLY A 119 -18.07 13.88 -4.92
C GLY A 119 -19.55 13.58 -4.66
N PHE A 120 -19.85 13.29 -3.40
CA PHE A 120 -21.20 13.11 -2.87
C PHE A 120 -21.41 14.09 -1.71
N PRO A 121 -21.92 15.30 -1.98
CA PRO A 121 -22.32 16.24 -0.93
C PRO A 121 -23.27 15.60 0.06
N TYR A 122 -23.16 15.97 1.34
CA TYR A 122 -23.98 15.35 2.37
C TYR A 122 -25.48 15.66 2.23
N ARG A 123 -25.84 16.80 1.60
CA ARG A 123 -27.22 17.26 1.45
C ARG A 123 -27.43 18.06 0.16
N TYR A 124 -28.57 17.84 -0.48
CA TYR A 124 -29.18 18.72 -1.49
C TYR A 124 -30.50 19.29 -0.99
N GLN A 125 -30.87 20.49 -1.44
CA GLN A 125 -32.14 21.12 -1.02
C GLN A 125 -33.31 20.52 -1.79
N SER A 126 -33.12 20.36 -3.10
CA SER A 126 -34.15 19.90 -4.03
C SER A 126 -33.71 18.64 -4.78
N GLU A 127 -34.66 17.79 -5.18
CA GLU A 127 -34.36 16.59 -5.98
C GLU A 127 -33.77 16.92 -7.35
N ASN A 128 -34.15 18.08 -7.91
CA ASN A 128 -33.71 18.54 -9.22
C ASN A 128 -32.22 18.98 -9.23
N GLU A 129 -31.64 19.26 -8.07
CA GLU A 129 -30.21 19.59 -7.94
C GLU A 129 -29.33 18.34 -8.00
N ILE A 130 -29.92 17.15 -7.77
CA ILE A 130 -29.18 15.90 -7.73
C ILE A 130 -28.92 15.42 -9.16
N PRO A 131 -27.64 15.19 -9.54
CA PRO A 131 -27.30 14.58 -10.81
C PRO A 131 -28.05 13.26 -11.02
N VAL A 132 -28.57 13.04 -12.23
CA VAL A 132 -29.44 11.90 -12.56
C VAL A 132 -28.77 10.56 -12.24
N ASP A 133 -27.47 10.46 -12.49
CA ASP A 133 -26.60 9.31 -12.23
C ASP A 133 -26.39 9.01 -10.74
N LYS A 134 -26.62 10.00 -9.85
CA LYS A 134 -26.40 9.87 -8.40
C LYS A 134 -27.69 9.74 -7.59
N LYS A 135 -28.87 9.89 -8.20
CA LYS A 135 -30.17 9.97 -7.48
C LYS A 135 -30.44 8.78 -6.55
N ASP A 136 -30.06 7.57 -6.96
CA ASP A 136 -30.21 6.34 -6.19
C ASP A 136 -29.42 6.34 -4.87
N ARG A 137 -28.36 7.15 -4.78
CA ARG A 137 -27.49 7.27 -3.60
C ARG A 137 -28.03 8.22 -2.53
N TYR A 138 -29.07 8.98 -2.85
CA TYR A 138 -29.70 9.93 -1.93
C TYR A 138 -31.04 9.40 -1.43
N GLU A 139 -31.41 9.83 -0.23
CA GLU A 139 -32.71 9.56 0.37
C GLU A 139 -33.38 10.85 0.82
N LYS A 140 -34.68 10.96 0.59
CA LYS A 140 -35.47 12.10 1.03
C LYS A 140 -35.68 12.02 2.54
N ARG A 141 -35.29 13.08 3.26
CA ARG A 141 -35.61 13.29 4.68
C ARG A 141 -36.44 14.57 4.82
N LYS A 142 -36.82 14.92 6.05
CA LYS A 142 -37.74 16.05 6.35
C LYS A 142 -37.30 17.37 5.70
N ASP A 143 -36.01 17.67 5.74
CA ASP A 143 -35.46 18.99 5.35
C ASP A 143 -34.52 18.94 4.13
N GLY A 144 -34.73 17.96 3.23
CA GLY A 144 -33.97 17.82 1.99
C GLY A 144 -33.53 16.39 1.70
N TRP A 145 -32.62 16.25 0.75
CA TRP A 145 -32.08 14.97 0.29
C TRP A 145 -30.70 14.72 0.89
N TYR A 146 -30.50 13.56 1.51
CA TYR A 146 -29.27 13.24 2.22
C TYR A 146 -28.58 12.04 1.59
N PHE A 147 -27.25 12.05 1.60
CA PHE A 147 -26.45 10.95 1.08
C PHE A 147 -26.52 9.75 2.03
N LYS A 148 -26.98 8.58 1.54
CA LYS A 148 -27.29 7.39 2.37
C LYS A 148 -26.14 6.89 3.22
N SER A 149 -24.90 7.01 2.74
CA SER A 149 -23.71 6.52 3.45
C SER A 149 -23.04 7.57 4.34
N TYR A 150 -23.65 8.74 4.49
CA TYR A 150 -23.15 9.83 5.32
C TYR A 150 -24.13 10.12 6.46
N SER A 151 -23.60 10.13 7.68
CA SER A 151 -24.36 10.54 8.87
C SER A 151 -23.71 11.81 9.46
N PRO A 152 -24.47 12.92 9.62
CA PRO A 152 -23.94 14.17 10.14
C PRO A 152 -23.37 14.09 11.58
N ASN A 153 -23.92 13.18 12.40
CA ASN A 153 -23.66 13.14 13.84
C ASN A 153 -22.80 11.95 14.27
N SER A 154 -22.47 11.02 13.37
CA SER A 154 -21.56 9.91 13.64
C SER A 154 -20.92 9.50 12.33
N SER A 155 -19.59 9.64 12.22
CA SER A 155 -18.86 9.01 11.13
C SER A 155 -19.19 7.51 11.09
N PRO A 156 -19.18 6.85 9.92
CA PRO A 156 -19.38 5.40 9.85
C PRO A 156 -18.41 4.69 10.79
N ASN A 157 -18.80 3.55 11.37
CA ASN A 157 -17.91 2.76 12.20
C ASN A 157 -16.57 2.52 11.49
N LEU A 158 -15.46 2.46 12.22
CA LEU A 158 -14.12 2.35 11.64
C LEU A 158 -13.99 1.18 10.65
N LEU A 159 -14.59 0.02 10.96
CA LEU A 159 -14.62 -1.13 10.06
C LEU A 159 -15.32 -0.84 8.73
N ARG A 160 -16.41 -0.07 8.78
CA ARG A 160 -17.13 0.34 7.57
C ARG A 160 -16.32 1.35 6.77
N GLN A 161 -15.66 2.32 7.40
CA GLN A 161 -14.77 3.25 6.71
C GLN A 161 -13.63 2.51 6.02
N VAL A 162 -13.02 1.53 6.69
CA VAL A 162 -11.95 0.70 6.12
C VAL A 162 -12.48 -0.11 4.93
N ALA A 163 -13.64 -0.76 5.07
CA ALA A 163 -14.26 -1.51 3.98
C ALA A 163 -14.62 -0.62 2.78
N GLU A 164 -15.24 0.54 3.01
CA GLU A 164 -15.60 1.50 1.96
C GLU A 164 -14.35 2.14 1.33
N PHE A 165 -13.27 2.31 2.09
CA PHE A 165 -11.98 2.73 1.56
C PHE A 165 -11.38 1.67 0.62
N PHE A 166 -11.40 0.39 0.99
CA PHE A 166 -10.87 -0.66 0.14
C PHE A 166 -11.74 -0.97 -1.08
N ILE A 167 -13.07 -0.90 -0.95
CA ILE A 167 -14.01 -1.27 -2.02
C ILE A 167 -14.23 -0.10 -2.99
N LEU A 168 -14.41 1.12 -2.47
CA LEU A 168 -14.82 2.29 -3.27
C LEU A 168 -13.73 3.38 -3.33
N GLY A 169 -12.63 3.23 -2.58
CA GLY A 169 -11.68 4.33 -2.36
C GLY A 169 -12.33 5.53 -1.67
N ARG A 170 -13.41 5.29 -0.89
CA ARG A 170 -14.22 6.34 -0.29
C ARG A 170 -13.50 7.03 0.85
N ASN A 171 -13.52 8.35 0.84
CA ASN A 171 -13.04 9.19 1.92
C ASN A 171 -14.13 10.17 2.34
N TYR A 172 -14.27 10.38 3.65
CA TYR A 172 -15.25 11.29 4.22
C TYR A 172 -14.62 12.63 4.53
N ILE A 173 -15.29 13.72 4.13
CA ILE A 173 -14.83 15.07 4.38
C ILE A 173 -15.87 15.86 5.18
N ASN A 174 -15.39 16.71 6.08
CA ASN A 174 -16.21 17.61 6.87
C ASN A 174 -15.42 18.87 7.18
N VAL A 175 -15.60 19.89 6.35
CA VAL A 175 -15.02 21.22 6.52
C VAL A 175 -16.15 22.22 6.75
N VAL A 176 -16.04 22.93 7.85
CA VAL A 176 -16.98 23.96 8.30
C VAL A 176 -16.20 25.23 8.55
N ALA A 177 -16.74 26.36 8.13
CA ALA A 177 -16.14 27.65 8.35
C ALA A 177 -16.10 27.98 9.86
N PRO A 178 -14.93 28.15 10.48
CA PRO A 178 -14.82 28.47 11.90
C PRO A 178 -15.26 29.91 12.21
N GLU A 179 -15.14 30.80 11.22
CA GLU A 179 -15.53 32.20 11.25
C GLU A 179 -15.97 32.65 9.86
N ASP A 180 -16.41 33.92 9.73
CA ASP A 180 -16.81 34.47 8.43
C ASP A 180 -15.57 34.58 7.52
N GLU A 181 -15.55 33.76 6.48
CA GLU A 181 -14.40 33.62 5.59
C GLU A 181 -14.81 33.51 4.12
N SER A 182 -13.89 33.90 3.25
CA SER A 182 -14.05 33.86 1.81
C SER A 182 -12.95 33.03 1.16
N VAL A 183 -13.32 32.15 0.24
CA VAL A 183 -12.37 31.30 -0.50
C VAL A 183 -11.62 32.18 -1.48
N ARG A 184 -10.29 32.21 -1.37
CA ARG A 184 -9.41 32.95 -2.29
C ARG A 184 -8.96 32.08 -3.45
N GLU A 185 -8.50 30.88 -3.13
CA GLU A 185 -7.92 29.95 -4.09
C GLU A 185 -8.01 28.51 -3.56
N ILE A 186 -8.01 27.54 -4.48
CA ILE A 186 -7.92 26.12 -4.17
C ILE A 186 -6.65 25.59 -4.82
N VAL A 187 -5.73 25.05 -4.02
CA VAL A 187 -4.45 24.54 -4.54
C VAL A 187 -4.39 23.03 -4.39
N GLU A 188 -4.29 22.33 -5.52
CA GLU A 188 -4.11 20.87 -5.56
C GLU A 188 -2.69 20.43 -5.23
N GLN A 189 -2.57 19.34 -4.48
CA GLN A 189 -1.31 18.67 -4.13
C GLN A 189 -1.46 17.16 -4.32
N LYS A 190 -0.71 16.63 -5.29
CA LYS A 190 -0.72 15.21 -5.63
C LYS A 190 0.39 14.48 -4.87
N TYR A 191 0.01 13.44 -4.14
CA TYR A 191 0.93 12.57 -3.40
C TYR A 191 0.93 11.16 -3.98
N PHE A 192 2.13 10.58 -4.17
CA PHE A 192 2.34 9.27 -4.81
C PHE A 192 1.49 9.02 -6.08
N PHE A 193 1.21 10.07 -6.86
CA PHE A 193 0.38 10.05 -8.09
C PHE A 193 -1.14 9.80 -7.92
N PHE A 194 -1.60 9.11 -6.85
CA PHE A 194 -3.01 8.69 -6.69
C PHE A 194 -3.83 9.50 -5.69
N PHE A 195 -3.15 10.11 -4.71
CA PHE A 195 -3.78 10.79 -3.58
C PHE A 195 -3.77 12.29 -3.83
N THR A 196 -4.94 12.83 -4.21
CA THR A 196 -5.10 14.27 -4.45
C THR A 196 -5.65 14.92 -3.21
N TRP A 197 -4.84 15.76 -2.57
CA TRP A 197 -5.25 16.64 -1.50
C TRP A 197 -5.37 18.05 -2.05
N SER A 198 -6.41 18.78 -1.68
CA SER A 198 -6.52 20.20 -1.98
C SER A 198 -6.44 21.02 -0.70
N ARG A 199 -5.82 22.19 -0.80
CA ARG A 199 -5.86 23.22 0.23
C ARG A 199 -6.83 24.30 -0.22
N ILE A 200 -7.90 24.49 0.52
CA ILE A 200 -8.83 25.61 0.35
C ILE A 200 -8.22 26.77 1.15
N ILE A 201 -7.68 27.76 0.45
CA ILE A 201 -7.08 28.95 1.05
C ILE A 201 -8.17 30.00 1.19
N THR A 202 -8.43 30.43 2.41
CA THR A 202 -9.39 31.50 2.72
C THR A 202 -8.65 32.77 3.12
N ASP A 203 -9.39 33.86 3.34
CA ASP A 203 -8.86 35.09 3.94
C ASP A 203 -8.51 34.96 5.42
N ARG A 204 -8.96 33.89 6.08
CA ARG A 204 -8.78 33.64 7.52
C ARG A 204 -7.87 32.45 7.83
N GLY A 205 -7.74 31.50 6.93
CA GLY A 205 -6.93 30.31 7.17
C GLY A 205 -6.79 29.39 5.96
N THR A 206 -6.51 28.12 6.23
CA THR A 206 -6.38 27.11 5.18
C THR A 206 -6.98 25.80 5.66
N HIS A 207 -7.86 25.23 4.84
CA HIS A 207 -8.50 23.94 5.11
C HIS A 207 -7.95 22.88 4.17
N ARG A 208 -7.52 21.74 4.71
CA ARG A 208 -6.99 20.63 3.91
C ARG A 208 -8.08 19.58 3.69
N VAL A 209 -8.32 19.20 2.43
CA VAL A 209 -9.38 18.27 2.03
C VAL A 209 -8.81 17.20 1.11
N TYR A 210 -9.24 15.95 1.28
CA TYR A 210 -8.92 14.86 0.36
C TYR A 210 -9.85 14.91 -0.86
N ALA A 211 -9.60 15.83 -1.77
CA ALA A 211 -10.39 16.07 -2.97
C ALA A 211 -9.53 16.77 -4.04
N PRO A 212 -9.71 16.50 -5.33
CA PRO A 212 -9.30 17.41 -6.39
C PRO A 212 -10.12 18.72 -6.37
N GLU A 213 -9.55 19.80 -6.87
CA GLU A 213 -10.20 21.09 -7.07
C GLU A 213 -11.44 20.94 -7.95
N ALA A 214 -11.33 20.22 -9.07
CA ALA A 214 -12.46 20.01 -9.98
C ALA A 214 -13.68 19.38 -9.27
N THR A 215 -13.45 18.43 -8.36
CA THR A 215 -14.50 17.80 -7.55
C THR A 215 -15.06 18.79 -6.53
N LEU A 216 -14.21 19.61 -5.89
CA LEU A 216 -14.67 20.65 -4.96
C LEU A 216 -15.55 21.69 -5.64
N VAL A 217 -15.17 22.15 -6.83
CA VAL A 217 -15.92 23.15 -7.60
C VAL A 217 -17.21 22.56 -8.16
N HIS A 218 -17.15 21.40 -8.83
CA HIS A 218 -18.29 20.83 -9.55
C HIS A 218 -19.31 20.17 -8.61
N ASP A 219 -18.84 19.30 -7.70
CA ASP A 219 -19.74 18.51 -6.85
C ASP A 219 -20.08 19.23 -5.54
N PHE A 220 -19.10 19.87 -4.88
CA PHE A 220 -19.31 20.55 -3.60
C PHE A 220 -19.60 22.06 -3.71
N GLN A 221 -19.58 22.62 -4.93
CA GLN A 221 -19.84 24.04 -5.19
C GLN A 221 -18.89 24.99 -4.44
N VAL A 222 -17.66 24.54 -4.17
CA VAL A 222 -16.62 25.34 -3.53
C VAL A 222 -15.74 25.95 -4.61
N ALA A 223 -15.91 27.24 -4.87
CA ALA A 223 -15.14 27.98 -5.87
C ALA A 223 -14.48 29.23 -5.26
N PRO A 224 -13.39 29.73 -5.85
CA PRO A 224 -12.84 31.04 -5.52
C PRO A 224 -13.91 32.13 -5.54
N GLY A 225 -13.95 32.97 -4.50
CA GLY A 225 -14.94 34.03 -4.30
C GLY A 225 -16.15 33.62 -3.46
N ALA A 226 -16.36 32.32 -3.19
CA ALA A 226 -17.43 31.86 -2.30
C ALA A 226 -17.24 32.39 -0.88
N ARG A 227 -18.32 32.89 -0.27
CA ARG A 227 -18.34 33.42 1.10
C ARG A 227 -19.13 32.49 2.01
N TYR A 228 -18.57 32.20 3.18
CA TYR A 228 -19.16 31.33 4.18
C TYR A 228 -19.25 32.07 5.51
N GLN A 229 -20.41 31.95 6.17
CA GLN A 229 -20.60 32.45 7.53
C GLN A 229 -20.05 31.45 8.55
N ARG A 230 -19.73 31.91 9.75
CA ARG A 230 -19.34 31.05 10.89
C ARG A 230 -20.34 29.90 11.07
N GLY A 231 -19.82 28.67 11.07
CA GLY A 231 -20.59 27.44 11.22
C GLY A 231 -21.21 26.93 9.92
N GLN A 232 -21.09 27.65 8.80
CA GLN A 232 -21.54 27.19 7.50
C GLN A 232 -20.61 26.10 6.95
N VAL A 233 -21.20 25.11 6.29
CA VAL A 233 -20.45 24.02 5.66
C VAL A 233 -19.75 24.55 4.41
N ILE A 234 -18.44 24.36 4.33
CA ILE A 234 -17.65 24.63 3.11
C ILE A 234 -17.74 23.39 2.21
N ALA A 235 -17.29 22.24 2.71
CA ALA A 235 -17.34 20.98 1.98
C ALA A 235 -17.61 19.83 2.97
N ARG A 236 -18.74 19.13 2.79
CA ARG A 236 -19.10 18.00 3.64
C ARG A 236 -19.75 16.91 2.82
N GLY A 237 -19.30 15.67 3.01
CA GLY A 237 -19.82 14.53 2.28
C GLY A 237 -18.80 13.41 2.15
N ALA A 238 -18.87 12.65 1.05
CA ALA A 238 -17.92 11.61 0.72
C ALA A 238 -17.35 11.79 -0.68
N ILE A 239 -16.15 11.27 -0.91
CA ILE A 239 -15.46 11.31 -2.19
C ILE A 239 -14.99 9.90 -2.53
N ASP A 240 -15.42 9.41 -3.68
CA ASP A 240 -14.98 8.12 -4.22
C ASP A 240 -13.84 8.37 -5.20
N THR A 241 -12.76 7.60 -5.04
CA THR A 241 -11.49 7.78 -5.76
C THR A 241 -11.60 7.38 -7.24
N GLY A 242 -12.67 6.69 -7.64
CA GLY A 242 -12.87 6.21 -9.00
C GLY A 242 -12.00 5.00 -9.34
N ASP A 243 -12.05 4.61 -10.61
CA ASP A 243 -11.39 3.42 -11.11
C ASP A 243 -9.88 3.63 -11.26
N GLN A 244 -9.13 2.61 -10.85
CA GLN A 244 -7.69 2.51 -11.06
C GLN A 244 -7.43 1.52 -12.18
N VAL A 245 -6.73 1.98 -13.21
CA VAL A 245 -6.45 1.20 -14.41
C VAL A 245 -4.95 1.00 -14.58
N PHE A 246 -4.55 -0.21 -14.97
CA PHE A 246 -3.19 -0.51 -15.38
C PHE A 246 -3.11 -0.43 -16.91
N VAL A 247 -2.30 0.49 -17.41
CA VAL A 247 -2.09 0.66 -18.85
C VAL A 247 -0.90 -0.19 -19.26
N ASP A 248 -1.15 -1.11 -20.19
CA ASP A 248 -0.10 -1.89 -20.87
C ASP A 248 0.61 -1.00 -21.91
N LYS A 249 1.92 -0.84 -21.73
CA LYS A 249 2.78 -0.06 -22.62
C LYS A 249 3.52 -0.92 -23.65
N PHE A 250 3.56 -2.22 -23.44
CA PHE A 250 4.37 -3.15 -24.24
C PHE A 250 3.60 -3.64 -25.45
N SER A 251 2.38 -4.14 -25.26
CA SER A 251 1.60 -4.81 -26.33
C SER A 251 1.27 -3.89 -27.50
N TYR A 252 1.15 -2.58 -27.25
CA TYR A 252 0.90 -1.57 -28.28
C TYR A 252 1.94 -1.60 -29.42
N ASN A 253 3.18 -1.98 -29.13
CA ASN A 253 4.26 -2.00 -30.13
C ASN A 253 4.22 -3.23 -31.05
N PHE A 254 3.42 -4.26 -30.73
CA PHE A 254 3.42 -5.55 -31.42
C PHE A 254 2.07 -5.93 -32.02
N THR A 255 0.98 -5.33 -31.54
CA THR A 255 -0.38 -5.61 -32.00
C THR A 255 -0.99 -4.38 -32.65
N LYS A 256 -1.66 -4.55 -33.79
CA LYS A 256 -2.41 -3.46 -34.43
C LYS A 256 -3.64 -3.08 -33.60
N PRO A 257 -4.02 -1.79 -33.53
CA PRO A 257 -5.20 -1.36 -32.78
C PRO A 257 -6.49 -1.89 -33.42
N HIS A 258 -7.43 -2.34 -32.58
CA HIS A 258 -8.76 -2.80 -32.98
C HIS A 258 -9.85 -1.80 -32.56
N ARG A 259 -11.03 -1.91 -33.17
CA ARG A 259 -12.18 -1.11 -32.75
C ARG A 259 -12.59 -1.51 -31.34
N GLY A 260 -12.71 -0.52 -30.45
CA GLY A 260 -13.06 -0.73 -29.03
C GLY A 260 -11.85 -0.66 -28.08
N ASP A 261 -10.62 -0.63 -28.61
CA ASP A 261 -9.43 -0.44 -27.79
C ASP A 261 -9.40 0.96 -27.16
N VAL A 262 -9.06 1.03 -25.88
CA VAL A 262 -8.93 2.28 -25.12
C VAL A 262 -7.47 2.68 -25.09
N PHE A 263 -7.15 3.85 -25.65
CA PHE A 263 -5.80 4.40 -25.65
C PHE A 263 -5.65 5.55 -24.66
N VAL A 264 -4.53 5.56 -23.95
CA VAL A 264 -4.12 6.67 -23.10
C VAL A 264 -2.93 7.37 -23.76
N PHE A 265 -3.08 8.67 -24.03
CA PHE A 265 -2.02 9.49 -24.61
C PHE A 265 -1.68 10.65 -23.67
N ARG A 266 -0.44 11.12 -23.76
CA ARG A 266 -0.01 12.33 -23.04
C ARG A 266 -0.37 13.53 -23.90
N THR A 267 -1.02 14.52 -23.31
CA THR A 267 -1.37 15.77 -23.97
C THR A 267 -0.25 16.82 -23.92
N LYS A 268 0.78 16.59 -23.11
CA LYS A 268 1.93 17.49 -22.99
C LYS A 268 2.62 17.68 -24.35
N HIS A 269 2.91 18.93 -24.69
CA HIS A 269 3.56 19.34 -25.94
C HIS A 269 2.75 19.09 -27.22
N ILE A 270 1.42 18.92 -27.13
CA ILE A 270 0.55 18.94 -28.30
C ILE A 270 0.17 20.41 -28.57
N PRO A 271 0.59 21.01 -29.71
CA PRO A 271 0.13 22.35 -30.06
C PRO A 271 -1.40 22.34 -30.12
N MET A 272 -2.05 23.34 -29.50
CA MET A 272 -3.52 23.53 -29.42
C MET A 272 -4.26 22.90 -28.23
N ILE A 273 -3.60 22.14 -27.35
CA ILE A 273 -4.23 21.62 -26.11
C ILE A 273 -3.65 22.39 -24.91
N PRO A 274 -4.48 23.10 -24.11
CA PRO A 274 -4.01 23.76 -22.90
C PRO A 274 -3.41 22.75 -21.90
N GLU A 275 -2.38 23.17 -21.16
CA GLU A 275 -1.73 22.35 -20.12
C GLU A 275 -2.59 22.15 -18.87
#